data_AF-A0A1W9U3K3-F1
#
_entry.id   AF-A0A1W9U3K3-F1
#
_cell.length_a   1.000
_cell.length_b   1.000
_cell.length_c   1.000
_cell.angle_alpha   90.00
_cell.angle_beta   90.00
_cell.angle_gamma   90.00
#
_symmetry.space_group_name_H-M   'P 1'
#
loop_
_entity.id
_entity.type
_entity.pdbx_description
1 polymer ?
#
loop_
_entity_poly.entity_id
_entity_poly.type
_entity_poly.pdbx_seq_one_letter_code
_entity_poly.pdbx_strand_id
1 'polypeptide(L)'
;MKCKYHPKREAKYFCASCNAPLCEECAEEGEDGKYYCFQCAMLHSISEVGTSIQDKRAEVREKKAVKKKQWGPFQYFVIISSVLILVMWGVIIFGGQPAPPRKIDFAKKGRVLLFMVDGAIKRYAHYEGNKYPEKLSNLVPKYLSLRKDELFYLEKLSYQRDPRIGYRLSVASPKAGEMNVVLTPKGIEYTQPSSGGA
;
A
#
# COMPACT_ATOMS: atom_id res chain seq x y z
N MET A 1 60.34 -64.09 4.45
CA MET A 1 60.12 -62.78 3.79
C MET A 1 60.34 -61.67 4.81
N LYS A 2 60.93 -60.53 4.42
CA LYS A 2 61.30 -59.45 5.36
C LYS A 2 60.28 -58.32 5.34
N CYS A 3 60.07 -57.67 6.48
CA CYS A 3 59.19 -56.51 6.57
C CYS A 3 59.77 -55.34 5.76
N LYS A 4 58.92 -54.63 5.01
CA LYS A 4 59.29 -53.43 4.23
C LYS A 4 59.95 -52.34 5.08
N TYR A 5 59.47 -52.15 6.31
CA TYR A 5 59.96 -51.09 7.22
C TYR A 5 61.10 -51.55 8.13
N HIS A 6 61.25 -52.87 8.32
CA HIS A 6 62.25 -53.44 9.20
C HIS A 6 63.00 -54.59 8.51
N PRO A 7 64.20 -54.34 7.93
CA PRO A 7 64.97 -55.35 7.18
C PRO A 7 65.50 -56.52 8.03
N LYS A 8 65.42 -56.40 9.36
CA LYS A 8 65.86 -57.41 10.32
C LYS A 8 64.72 -58.32 10.82
N ARG A 9 63.45 -57.99 10.52
CA ARG A 9 62.28 -58.72 11.03
C ARG A 9 61.55 -59.46 9.91
N GLU A 10 61.01 -60.63 10.25
CA GLU A 10 60.19 -61.40 9.32
C GLU A 10 58.78 -60.80 9.21
N ALA A 11 58.24 -60.80 7.99
CA ALA A 11 56.87 -60.38 7.75
C ALA A 11 55.92 -61.55 7.96
N LYS A 12 54.81 -61.28 8.68
CA LYS A 12 53.72 -62.21 8.95
C LYS A 12 52.46 -61.89 8.15
N TYR A 13 52.26 -60.62 7.79
CA TYR A 13 51.05 -60.12 7.13
C TYR A 13 51.37 -59.38 5.84
N PHE A 14 50.36 -59.21 4.99
CA PHE A 14 50.42 -58.40 3.77
C PHE A 14 49.37 -57.30 3.82
N CYS A 15 49.75 -56.09 3.42
CA CYS A 15 48.80 -54.98 3.32
C CYS A 15 47.77 -55.26 2.22
N ALA A 16 46.47 -55.27 2.53
CA ALA A 16 45.42 -55.52 1.54
C ALA A 16 45.34 -54.46 0.43
N SER A 17 45.88 -53.25 0.65
CA SER A 17 45.84 -52.15 -0.32
C SER A 17 47.10 -52.07 -1.21
N CYS A 18 48.30 -52.22 -0.65
CA CYS A 18 49.56 -52.09 -1.40
C CYS A 18 50.38 -53.39 -1.50
N ASN A 19 49.87 -54.48 -0.93
CA ASN A 19 50.49 -55.81 -0.88
C ASN A 19 51.92 -55.85 -0.32
N ALA A 20 52.29 -54.84 0.47
CA ALA A 20 53.59 -54.78 1.13
C ALA A 20 53.67 -55.79 2.28
N PRO A 21 54.81 -56.49 2.47
CA PRO A 21 55.02 -57.41 3.59
C PRO A 21 55.28 -56.65 4.90
N LEU A 22 54.50 -56.98 5.94
CA LEU A 22 54.48 -56.30 7.24
C LEU A 22 54.77 -57.29 8.38
N CYS A 23 55.53 -56.85 9.37
CA CYS A 23 55.59 -57.53 10.67
C CYS A 23 54.35 -57.17 11.50
N GLU A 24 54.11 -57.93 12.56
CA GLU A 24 52.97 -57.76 13.48
C GLU A 24 52.85 -56.33 14.02
N GLU A 25 53.96 -55.67 14.34
CA GLU A 25 53.95 -54.27 14.81
C GLU A 25 53.62 -53.23 13.73
N CYS A 26 53.76 -53.57 12.44
CA CYS A 26 53.52 -52.63 11.34
C CYS A 26 52.19 -52.87 10.62
N ALA A 27 51.43 -53.88 11.06
CA ALA A 27 50.16 -54.26 10.49
C ALA A 27 49.04 -53.78 11.42
N GLU A 28 48.16 -52.93 10.91
CA GLU A 28 46.93 -52.54 11.61
C GLU A 28 45.78 -53.40 11.09
N GLU A 29 45.03 -53.99 12.01
CA GLU A 29 43.82 -54.75 11.68
C GLU A 29 42.67 -53.79 11.41
N GLY A 30 42.15 -53.80 10.18
CA GLY A 30 40.94 -53.07 9.81
C GLY A 30 39.69 -53.93 9.98
N GLU A 31 38.54 -53.33 9.70
CA GLU A 31 37.27 -54.07 9.64
C GLU A 31 37.37 -55.21 8.59
N ASP A 32 36.83 -56.38 8.93
CA ASP A 32 36.87 -57.63 8.15
C ASP A 32 38.17 -58.47 8.17
N GLY A 33 39.02 -58.33 9.20
CA GLY A 33 40.21 -59.20 9.38
C GLY A 33 41.30 -58.99 8.33
N LYS A 34 41.27 -57.84 7.65
CA LYS A 34 42.28 -57.41 6.67
C LYS A 34 43.33 -56.55 7.36
N TYR A 35 44.59 -56.80 7.03
CA TYR A 35 45.71 -56.02 7.57
C TYR A 35 46.10 -54.92 6.59
N TYR A 36 46.34 -53.72 7.12
CA TYR A 36 46.80 -52.56 6.36
C TYR A 36 48.12 -52.03 6.94
N CYS A 37 48.95 -51.41 6.11
CA CYS A 37 50.06 -50.60 6.63
C CYS A 37 49.52 -49.23 7.08
N PHE A 38 50.22 -48.58 8.00
CA PHE A 38 49.83 -47.28 8.57
C PHE A 38 49.42 -46.23 7.51
N GLN A 39 50.15 -46.15 6.40
CA GLN A 39 49.83 -45.21 5.32
C GLN A 39 48.49 -45.53 4.63
N CYS A 40 48.19 -46.81 4.40
CA CYS A 40 46.95 -47.24 3.77
C CYS A 40 45.76 -47.17 4.75
N ALA A 41 45.98 -47.51 6.02
CA ALA A 41 44.97 -47.38 7.06
C ALA A 41 44.53 -45.91 7.25
N MET A 42 45.49 -44.98 7.26
CA MET A 42 45.20 -43.55 7.31
C MET A 42 44.34 -43.09 6.13
N LEU A 43 44.64 -43.53 4.90
CA LEU A 43 43.84 -43.19 3.73
C LEU A 43 42.41 -43.74 3.78
N HIS A 44 42.21 -44.94 4.32
CA HIS A 44 40.88 -45.54 4.46
C HIS A 44 40.01 -44.73 5.43
N SER A 45 40.59 -44.30 6.56
CA SER A 45 39.87 -43.48 7.55
C SER A 45 39.37 -42.14 7.00
N ILE A 46 40.08 -41.54 6.04
CA ILE A 46 39.68 -40.28 5.41
C ILE A 46 38.56 -40.50 4.39
N SER A 47 38.55 -41.63 3.66
CA SER A 47 37.49 -41.92 2.68
C SER A 47 36.11 -42.16 3.30
N GLU A 48 36.03 -42.74 4.49
CA GLU A 48 34.76 -42.95 5.21
C GLU A 48 34.10 -41.63 5.67
N VAL A 49 34.90 -40.60 5.94
CA VAL A 49 34.37 -39.26 6.30
C VAL A 49 33.79 -38.55 5.07
N GLY A 50 34.31 -38.82 3.87
CA GLY A 50 33.83 -38.23 2.61
C GLY A 50 32.45 -38.74 2.18
N THR A 51 32.15 -40.01 2.41
CA THR A 51 30.86 -40.64 2.06
C THR A 51 29.74 -40.26 3.05
N SER A 52 30.06 -40.13 4.35
CA SER A 52 29.13 -39.67 5.39
C SER A 52 28.48 -38.31 5.12
N ILE A 53 29.14 -37.40 4.40
CA ILE A 53 28.63 -36.05 4.12
C ILE A 53 27.67 -36.06 2.90
N GLN A 54 27.89 -36.94 1.93
CA GLN A 54 27.01 -37.07 0.76
C GLN A 54 25.71 -37.80 1.10
N ASP A 55 25.76 -38.87 1.91
CA ASP A 55 24.56 -39.60 2.32
C ASP A 55 23.64 -38.77 3.21
N LYS A 56 24.21 -37.97 4.13
CA LYS A 56 23.41 -37.01 4.93
C LYS A 56 22.77 -35.91 4.07
N ARG A 57 23.38 -35.50 2.95
CA ARG A 57 22.79 -34.51 2.03
C ARG A 57 21.69 -35.09 1.16
N ALA A 58 21.77 -36.37 0.78
CA ALA A 58 20.74 -37.06 0.03
C ALA A 58 19.48 -37.30 0.88
N GLU A 59 19.62 -37.81 2.11
CA GLU A 59 18.48 -38.01 3.02
C GLU A 59 17.76 -36.69 3.38
N VAL A 60 18.50 -35.59 3.55
CA VAL A 60 17.91 -34.28 3.86
C VAL A 60 17.17 -33.70 2.66
N ARG A 61 17.55 -34.03 1.42
CA ARG A 61 16.83 -33.60 0.21
C ARG A 61 15.51 -34.36 0.03
N GLU A 62 15.49 -35.67 0.25
CA GLU A 62 14.26 -36.46 0.16
C GLU A 62 13.25 -36.09 1.27
N LYS A 63 13.71 -35.93 2.51
CA LYS A 63 12.85 -35.49 3.64
C LYS A 63 12.29 -34.07 3.44
N LYS A 64 12.99 -33.19 2.70
CA LYS A 64 12.50 -31.84 2.35
C LYS A 64 11.49 -31.83 1.19
N ALA A 65 11.53 -32.81 0.28
CA ALA A 65 10.53 -32.92 -0.80
C ALA A 65 9.18 -33.39 -0.26
N VAL A 66 9.16 -34.33 0.70
CA VAL A 66 7.93 -34.87 1.30
C VAL A 66 7.29 -33.87 2.29
N LYS A 67 8.08 -33.10 3.05
CA LYS A 67 7.56 -32.06 3.97
C LYS A 67 7.06 -30.77 3.28
N LYS A 68 7.33 -30.57 1.98
CA LYS A 68 6.90 -29.37 1.24
C LYS A 68 5.42 -29.36 0.83
N LYS A 69 4.67 -30.43 1.09
CA LYS A 69 3.26 -30.56 0.66
C LYS A 69 2.21 -30.27 1.75
N GLN A 70 2.62 -29.92 2.97
CA GLN A 70 1.67 -29.48 3.99
C GLN A 70 1.69 -27.95 4.06
N TRP A 71 0.86 -27.33 3.22
CA TRP A 71 0.64 -25.90 3.26
C TRP A 71 -0.03 -25.56 4.59
N GLY A 72 0.61 -24.70 5.39
CA GLY A 72 0.06 -24.27 6.67
C GLY A 72 -1.19 -23.41 6.47
N PRO A 73 -2.09 -23.33 7.47
CA PRO A 73 -3.29 -22.48 7.40
C PRO A 73 -2.96 -21.01 7.12
N PHE A 74 -1.76 -20.56 7.51
CA PHE A 74 -1.26 -19.22 7.23
C PHE A 74 -1.03 -18.94 5.74
N GLN A 75 -0.58 -19.93 4.94
CA GLN A 75 -0.41 -19.75 3.49
C GLN A 75 -1.74 -19.58 2.78
N TYR A 76 -2.78 -20.32 3.19
CA TYR A 76 -4.13 -20.13 2.68
C TYR A 76 -4.67 -18.74 3.02
N PHE A 77 -4.45 -18.26 4.25
CA PHE A 77 -4.85 -16.93 4.68
C PHE A 77 -4.18 -15.82 3.84
N VAL A 78 -2.87 -15.93 3.59
CA VAL A 78 -2.12 -14.95 2.78
C VAL A 78 -2.62 -14.93 1.33
N ILE A 79 -2.88 -16.09 0.74
CA ILE A 79 -3.37 -16.18 -0.65
C ILE A 79 -4.78 -15.57 -0.76
N ILE A 80 -5.68 -15.91 0.17
CA ILE A 80 -7.05 -15.36 0.17
C ILE A 80 -7.02 -13.84 0.36
N SER A 81 -6.21 -13.34 1.30
CA SER A 81 -6.05 -11.90 1.52
C SER A 81 -5.51 -11.20 0.26
N SER A 82 -4.51 -11.77 -0.40
CA SER A 82 -3.96 -11.24 -1.65
C SER A 82 -5.01 -11.17 -2.76
N VAL A 83 -5.84 -12.21 -2.91
CA VAL A 83 -6.91 -12.24 -3.92
C VAL A 83 -7.96 -11.17 -3.63
N LEU A 84 -8.38 -11.02 -2.37
CA LEU A 84 -9.34 -9.98 -1.97
C LEU A 84 -8.84 -8.57 -2.25
N ILE A 85 -7.55 -8.31 -1.97
CA ILE A 85 -6.93 -7.01 -2.27
C ILE A 85 -6.96 -6.76 -3.78
N LEU A 86 -6.57 -7.73 -4.61
CA LEU A 86 -6.60 -7.59 -6.07
C LEU A 86 -8.01 -7.33 -6.61
N VAL A 87 -9.02 -8.02 -6.09
CA VAL A 87 -10.43 -7.79 -6.45
C VAL A 87 -10.86 -6.38 -6.05
N MET A 88 -10.52 -5.92 -4.84
CA MET A 88 -10.85 -4.57 -4.38
C MET A 88 -10.19 -3.49 -5.25
N TRP A 89 -8.92 -3.65 -5.60
CA TRP A 89 -8.24 -2.77 -6.55
C TRP A 89 -8.88 -2.80 -7.94
N GLY A 90 -9.27 -3.99 -8.41
CA GLY A 90 -10.02 -4.15 -9.66
C GLY A 90 -11.34 -3.36 -9.63
N VAL A 91 -12.10 -3.43 -8.53
CA VAL A 91 -13.33 -2.65 -8.34
C VAL A 91 -13.06 -1.15 -8.31
N ILE A 92 -11.95 -0.69 -7.72
CA ILE A 92 -11.61 0.75 -7.70
C ILE A 92 -11.23 1.24 -9.11
N ILE A 93 -10.49 0.45 -9.88
CA ILE A 93 -10.04 0.82 -11.22
C ILE A 93 -11.20 0.75 -12.23
N PHE A 94 -12.05 -0.28 -12.16
CA PHE A 94 -13.17 -0.47 -13.09
C PHE A 94 -14.46 0.23 -12.65
N GLY A 95 -14.69 0.36 -11.35
CA GLY A 95 -15.82 1.07 -10.77
C GLY A 95 -15.63 2.58 -10.72
N GLY A 96 -14.81 3.12 -11.62
CA GLY A 96 -14.45 4.54 -11.72
C GLY A 96 -15.68 5.42 -11.66
N GLN A 97 -15.99 5.91 -10.46
CA GLN A 97 -16.88 7.04 -10.32
C GLN A 97 -16.16 8.19 -11.02
N PRO A 98 -16.78 8.81 -12.04
CA PRO A 98 -16.16 9.93 -12.73
C PRO A 98 -15.75 10.94 -11.67
N ALA A 99 -14.49 11.39 -11.75
CA ALA A 99 -13.95 12.37 -10.81
C ALA A 99 -15.00 13.48 -10.63
N PRO A 100 -15.37 13.83 -9.38
CA PRO A 100 -16.44 14.78 -9.14
C PRO A 100 -16.15 16.01 -10.01
N PRO A 101 -17.12 16.47 -10.83
CA PRO A 101 -16.86 17.50 -11.81
C PRO A 101 -16.26 18.71 -11.09
N ARG A 102 -15.00 19.02 -11.42
CA ARG A 102 -14.24 20.16 -10.84
C ARG A 102 -14.92 21.51 -11.06
N LYS A 103 -15.93 21.55 -11.94
CA LYS A 103 -16.76 22.72 -12.18
C LYS A 103 -18.06 22.51 -11.38
N ILE A 104 -18.16 23.20 -10.25
CA ILE A 104 -19.46 23.36 -9.59
C ILE A 104 -20.33 24.11 -10.58
N ASP A 105 -21.38 23.45 -11.07
CA ASP A 105 -22.27 23.97 -12.09
C ASP A 105 -23.19 25.04 -11.46
N PHE A 106 -22.62 26.21 -11.12
CA PHE A 106 -23.32 27.33 -10.47
C PHE A 106 -24.50 27.82 -11.32
N ALA A 107 -24.47 27.57 -12.63
CA ALA A 107 -25.57 27.85 -13.56
C ALA A 107 -26.82 27.00 -13.29
N LYS A 108 -26.67 25.72 -12.92
CA LYS A 108 -27.80 24.83 -12.63
C LYS A 108 -28.25 24.90 -11.16
N LYS A 109 -27.35 25.32 -10.25
CA LYS A 109 -27.59 25.37 -8.80
C LYS A 109 -27.48 26.79 -8.24
N GLY A 110 -28.23 27.75 -8.79
CA GLY A 110 -28.20 29.16 -8.35
C GLY A 110 -28.41 29.37 -6.84
N ARG A 111 -29.17 28.49 -6.18
CA ARG A 111 -29.35 28.51 -4.71
C ARG A 111 -28.06 28.20 -3.95
N VAL A 112 -27.20 27.32 -4.48
CA VAL A 112 -25.91 27.01 -3.84
C VAL A 112 -24.99 28.22 -3.89
N LEU A 113 -24.97 28.93 -5.02
CA LEU A 113 -24.22 30.18 -5.16
C LEU A 113 -24.73 31.24 -4.16
N LEU A 114 -26.06 31.37 -4.02
CA LEU A 114 -26.68 32.28 -3.05
C LEU A 114 -26.20 32.03 -1.61
N PHE A 115 -26.25 30.78 -1.13
CA PHE A 115 -25.78 30.42 0.21
C PHE A 115 -24.26 30.54 0.38
N MET A 116 -23.49 30.24 -0.66
CA MET A 116 -22.03 30.38 -0.63
C MET A 116 -21.62 31.85 -0.47
N VAL A 117 -22.27 32.75 -1.20
CA VAL A 117 -22.03 34.20 -1.12
C VAL A 117 -22.50 34.75 0.23
N ASP A 118 -23.65 34.31 0.76
CA ASP A 118 -24.10 34.67 2.11
C ASP A 118 -23.07 34.31 3.19
N GLY A 119 -22.52 33.09 3.15
CA GLY A 119 -21.46 32.68 4.07
C GLY A 119 -20.16 33.49 3.90
N ALA A 120 -19.86 33.97 2.69
CA ALA A 120 -18.73 34.86 2.46
C ALA A 120 -18.97 36.27 3.02
N ILE A 121 -20.18 36.82 2.87
CA ILE A 121 -20.56 38.13 3.44
C ILE A 121 -20.50 38.08 4.96
N LYS A 122 -21.01 37.02 5.60
CA LYS A 122 -20.94 36.83 7.05
C LYS A 122 -19.50 36.77 7.55
N ARG A 123 -18.62 36.05 6.84
CA ARG A 123 -17.19 36.04 7.16
C ARG A 123 -16.55 37.42 6.98
N TYR A 124 -16.84 38.12 5.90
CA TYR A 124 -16.37 39.50 5.70
C TYR A 124 -16.80 40.40 6.87
N ALA A 125 -18.07 40.35 7.26
CA ALA A 125 -18.58 41.13 8.39
C ALA A 125 -17.89 40.77 9.70
N HIS A 126 -17.63 39.49 9.95
CA HIS A 126 -16.91 39.05 11.15
C HIS A 126 -15.48 39.60 11.23
N TYR A 127 -14.74 39.62 10.12
CA TYR A 127 -13.34 40.04 10.10
C TYR A 127 -13.12 41.55 9.90
N GLU A 128 -14.06 42.25 9.24
CA GLU A 128 -13.94 43.67 8.90
C GLU A 128 -14.75 44.58 9.86
N GLY A 129 -15.07 44.08 11.06
CA GLY A 129 -15.69 44.86 12.14
C GLY A 129 -17.18 45.13 11.95
N ASN A 130 -17.96 44.11 11.61
CA ASN A 130 -19.40 44.15 11.32
C ASN A 130 -19.81 45.07 10.16
N LYS A 131 -18.87 45.32 9.23
CA LYS A 131 -19.14 46.04 7.99
C LYS A 131 -19.52 45.08 6.88
N TYR A 132 -20.38 45.52 5.97
CA TYR A 132 -20.78 44.75 4.79
C TYR A 132 -20.10 45.28 3.52
N PRO A 133 -19.73 44.41 2.57
CA PRO A 133 -19.00 44.81 1.37
C PRO A 133 -19.87 45.69 0.47
N GLU A 134 -19.28 46.70 -0.18
CA GLU A 134 -20.03 47.55 -1.12
C GLU A 134 -20.41 46.80 -2.41
N LYS A 135 -19.54 45.89 -2.86
CA LYS A 135 -19.75 45.05 -4.04
C LYS A 135 -19.42 43.59 -3.71
N LEU A 136 -20.15 42.66 -4.31
CA LEU A 136 -19.88 41.22 -4.13
C LEU A 136 -18.47 40.83 -4.63
N SER A 137 -17.92 41.55 -5.60
CA SER A 137 -16.55 41.37 -6.08
C SER A 137 -15.48 41.62 -5.00
N ASN A 138 -15.76 42.45 -3.99
CA ASN A 138 -14.83 42.73 -2.89
C ASN A 138 -14.63 41.52 -1.97
N LEU A 139 -15.47 40.49 -2.09
CA LEU A 139 -15.30 39.23 -1.37
C LEU A 139 -14.23 38.34 -2.01
N VAL A 140 -13.92 38.54 -3.29
CA VAL A 140 -12.95 37.75 -4.04
C VAL A 140 -11.57 38.40 -3.97
N PRO A 141 -10.48 37.63 -3.77
CA PRO A 141 -10.44 36.18 -3.53
C PRO A 141 -10.50 35.81 -2.04
N LYS A 142 -10.41 36.79 -1.14
CA LYS A 142 -10.10 36.58 0.29
C LYS A 142 -11.19 35.80 1.05
N TYR A 143 -12.45 36.06 0.76
CA TYR A 143 -13.60 35.47 1.46
C TYR A 143 -14.42 34.53 0.56
N LEU A 144 -14.29 34.69 -0.76
CA LEU A 144 -15.00 33.90 -1.76
C LEU A 144 -14.00 33.39 -2.80
N SER A 145 -13.82 32.07 -2.84
CA SER A 145 -12.90 31.39 -3.77
C SER A 145 -13.54 31.23 -5.15
N LEU A 146 -13.78 32.33 -5.85
CA LEU A 146 -14.15 32.36 -7.25
C LEU A 146 -12.97 32.77 -8.11
N ARG A 147 -12.87 32.20 -9.31
CA ARG A 147 -11.89 32.66 -10.30
C ARG A 147 -12.39 33.95 -10.98
N LYS A 148 -11.48 34.72 -11.58
CA LYS A 148 -11.83 35.98 -12.26
C LYS A 148 -12.81 35.77 -13.42
N ASP A 149 -12.68 34.66 -14.13
CA ASP A 149 -13.56 34.22 -15.22
C ASP A 149 -14.95 33.78 -14.74
N GLU A 150 -15.16 33.56 -13.44
CA GLU A 150 -16.42 33.13 -12.86
C GLU A 150 -17.20 34.29 -12.20
N LEU A 151 -16.65 35.50 -12.19
CA LEU A 151 -17.27 36.67 -11.53
C LEU A 151 -18.65 37.02 -12.11
N PHE A 152 -18.91 36.71 -13.39
CA PHE A 152 -20.22 36.91 -14.02
C PHE A 152 -21.35 36.14 -13.34
N TYR A 153 -21.05 35.06 -12.60
CA TYR A 153 -22.06 34.36 -11.82
C TYR A 153 -22.62 35.22 -10.68
N LEU A 154 -21.83 36.16 -10.14
CA LEU A 154 -22.29 37.09 -9.10
C LEU A 154 -23.36 38.05 -9.60
N GLU A 155 -23.38 38.36 -10.91
CA GLU A 155 -24.41 39.21 -11.52
C GLU A 155 -25.78 38.55 -11.55
N LYS A 156 -25.85 37.23 -11.37
CA LYS A 156 -27.12 36.49 -11.20
C LYS A 156 -27.74 36.69 -9.83
N LEU A 157 -27.03 37.33 -8.90
CA LEU A 157 -27.50 37.66 -7.56
C LEU A 157 -27.80 39.15 -7.48
N SER A 158 -28.90 39.48 -6.81
CA SER A 158 -29.22 40.85 -6.41
C SER A 158 -28.71 41.07 -4.99
N TYR A 159 -27.77 42.00 -4.83
CA TYR A 159 -27.22 42.40 -3.54
C TYR A 159 -27.53 43.87 -3.28
N GLN A 160 -28.12 44.13 -2.12
CA GLN A 160 -28.35 45.48 -1.61
C GLN A 160 -27.88 45.58 -0.17
N ARG A 161 -27.07 46.59 0.11
CA ARG A 161 -26.66 46.94 1.47
C ARG A 161 -27.76 47.80 2.10
N ASP A 162 -28.27 47.36 3.25
CA ASP A 162 -29.32 48.05 3.99
C ASP A 162 -28.73 48.57 5.31
N PRO A 163 -28.68 49.87 5.58
CA PRO A 163 -28.11 50.41 6.83
C PRO A 163 -28.86 49.95 8.09
N ARG A 164 -30.14 49.57 7.99
CA ARG A 164 -30.98 49.19 9.13
C ARG A 164 -30.93 47.69 9.41
N ILE A 165 -30.83 46.87 8.37
CA ILE A 165 -30.91 45.40 8.47
C ILE A 165 -29.55 44.74 8.23
N GLY A 166 -28.64 45.41 7.51
CA GLY A 166 -27.30 44.98 7.14
C GLY A 166 -27.16 44.75 5.64
N TYR A 167 -27.72 43.66 5.13
CA TYR A 167 -27.80 43.39 3.69
C TYR A 167 -29.02 42.54 3.33
N ARG A 168 -29.38 42.60 2.05
CA ARG A 168 -30.34 41.72 1.38
C ARG A 168 -29.67 41.10 0.18
N LEU A 169 -29.69 39.77 0.11
CA LEU A 169 -29.14 39.00 -0.99
C LEU A 169 -30.21 38.06 -1.55
N SER A 170 -30.50 38.13 -2.84
CA SER A 170 -31.48 37.28 -3.50
C SER A 170 -31.04 36.90 -4.91
N VAL A 171 -31.81 36.03 -5.59
CA VAL A 171 -31.57 35.72 -7.00
C VAL A 171 -32.16 36.84 -7.86
N ALA A 172 -31.38 37.37 -8.81
CA ALA A 172 -31.79 38.51 -9.64
C ALA A 172 -33.00 38.20 -10.54
N SER A 173 -33.15 36.95 -10.98
CA SER A 173 -34.29 36.49 -11.77
C SER A 173 -34.77 35.14 -11.24
N PRO A 174 -35.69 35.11 -10.25
CA PRO A 174 -36.32 33.86 -9.83
C PRO A 174 -37.13 33.28 -10.99
N LYS A 175 -37.11 31.95 -11.16
CA LYS A 175 -37.95 31.30 -12.16
C LYS A 175 -39.41 31.54 -11.84
N ALA A 176 -40.23 31.81 -12.86
CA ALA A 176 -41.67 31.99 -12.71
C ALA A 176 -42.28 30.79 -11.95
N GLY A 177 -42.97 31.06 -10.84
CA GLY A 177 -43.57 30.05 -9.97
C GLY A 177 -42.71 29.56 -8.80
N GLU A 178 -41.43 29.95 -8.69
CA GLU A 178 -40.61 29.66 -7.50
C GLU A 178 -40.68 30.80 -6.47
N MET A 179 -40.74 30.45 -5.17
CA MET A 179 -40.61 31.44 -4.09
C MET A 179 -39.23 32.10 -4.16
N ASN A 180 -39.19 33.42 -4.08
CA ASN A 180 -37.92 34.14 -4.06
C ASN A 180 -37.34 34.08 -2.65
N VAL A 181 -36.07 33.67 -2.56
CA VAL A 181 -35.36 33.51 -1.30
C VAL A 181 -34.48 34.73 -1.09
N VAL A 182 -34.75 35.47 -0.02
CA VAL A 182 -33.98 36.64 0.39
C VAL A 182 -33.20 36.28 1.65
N LEU A 183 -31.87 36.34 1.56
CA LEU A 183 -30.97 36.14 2.68
C LEU A 183 -30.61 37.48 3.32
N THR A 184 -30.71 37.52 4.64
CA THR A 184 -30.34 38.66 5.49
C THR A 184 -29.39 38.18 6.60
N PRO A 185 -28.73 39.10 7.34
CA PRO A 185 -27.92 38.71 8.50
C PRO A 185 -28.72 37.95 9.57
N LYS A 186 -30.02 38.24 9.70
CA LYS A 186 -30.91 37.66 10.71
C LYS A 186 -31.48 36.30 10.31
N GLY A 187 -31.48 35.96 9.02
CA GLY A 187 -32.01 34.69 8.55
C GLY A 187 -32.51 34.73 7.10
N ILE A 188 -33.35 33.76 6.78
CA ILE A 188 -33.93 33.55 5.45
C ILE A 188 -35.36 34.08 5.45
N GLU A 189 -35.65 35.00 4.54
CA GLU A 189 -36.99 35.48 4.24
C GLU A 189 -37.46 34.90 2.91
N TYR A 190 -38.69 34.41 2.86
CA TYR A 190 -39.33 33.95 1.63
C TYR A 190 -40.32 35.01 1.18
N THR A 191 -40.13 35.54 -0.02
CA THR A 191 -41.12 36.42 -0.65
C THR A 191 -41.91 35.62 -1.69
N GLN A 192 -43.23 35.78 -1.66
CA GLN A 192 -44.11 35.15 -2.64
C GLN A 192 -43.71 35.60 -4.04
N PRO A 193 -43.81 34.70 -5.05
CA PRO A 193 -43.57 35.10 -6.43
C PRO A 193 -44.52 36.26 -6.72
N SER A 194 -43.96 37.37 -7.20
CA SER A 194 -44.75 38.48 -7.73
C SER A 194 -45.69 37.89 -8.76
N SER A 195 -46.98 37.78 -8.40
CA SER A 195 -48.04 37.56 -9.37
C SER A 195 -48.00 38.79 -10.26
N GLY A 196 -47.35 38.69 -11.41
CA GLY A 196 -47.39 39.70 -12.45
C GLY A 196 -48.85 39.89 -12.83
N GLY A 197 -49.47 40.90 -12.23
CA GLY A 197 -50.76 41.43 -12.61
C GLY A 197 -50.52 42.67 -13.45
N ALA A 198 -51.22 42.69 -14.60
CA ALA A 198 -51.28 43.70 -15.67
C ALA A 198 -50.13 43.68 -16.67
#